data_AF-A0A8H4EHC4-F1
#
_entry.id   AF-A0A8H4EHC4-F1
#
_cell.length_a   1.000
_cell.length_b   1.000
_cell.length_c   1.000
_cell.angle_alpha   90.00
_cell.angle_beta   90.00
_cell.angle_gamma   90.00
#
_symmetry.space_group_name_H-M   'P 1'
#
loop_
_entity.id
_entity.type
_entity.pdbx_description
1 polymer ?
#
loop_
_entity_poly.entity_id
_entity_poly.type
_entity_poly.pdbx_seq_one_letter_code
_entity_poly.pdbx_strand_id
1 'polypeptide(L)'
;MKSEIPCDWAYGIQSGCQGESEFRGLLIIGTCLYGLLAINDLLLAFLRAKIRYSKNSNWTTLDTFLIWILLFSVLRTLDCLIAVFNLLPHNIILREVLTGISWATGPIGLYVYLSGVFLSIPRLSFDRLSCKKKYKHSIWILNPQKVKPILWITSLTTIIGIFVSSLIAGYYHERNDQSRRYDAIAVEIFFSWLISGSIFVSVFYYGRVQLSLVEESIKLAGIDNRNDIKLLLYKLRALNYAIGIKFSILTAFLLPVALLYQHIAMNVITNVVFCSCCNILNPIYEVILTSIIIYLEISTLRSSDKSSWNERLHSELETYPSTRNSTVHPI
;
A
#
# COMPACT_ATOMS: atom_id res chain seq x y z
N MET A 1 29.55 33.78 -8.68
CA MET A 1 28.09 33.86 -8.81
C MET A 1 27.54 32.49 -8.49
N LYS A 2 26.96 32.30 -7.29
CA LYS A 2 26.16 31.09 -7.01
C LYS A 2 24.87 31.23 -7.81
N SER A 3 24.46 30.17 -8.51
CA SER A 3 23.19 30.19 -9.23
C SER A 3 22.05 30.44 -8.23
N GLU A 4 21.12 31.35 -8.57
CA GLU A 4 19.91 31.63 -7.77
C GLU A 4 18.84 30.53 -7.93
N ILE A 5 19.17 29.44 -8.63
CA ILE A 5 18.23 28.37 -8.98
C ILE A 5 18.36 27.24 -7.94
N PRO A 6 17.27 26.84 -7.26
CA PRO A 6 17.24 25.68 -6.38
C PRO A 6 17.65 24.39 -7.09
N CYS A 7 18.26 23.45 -6.37
CA CYS A 7 18.54 22.14 -6.95
C CYS A 7 17.26 21.36 -7.28
N ASP A 8 17.20 20.75 -8.46
CA ASP A 8 16.16 19.80 -8.85
C ASP A 8 16.46 18.40 -8.30
N TRP A 9 16.26 18.24 -6.99
CA TRP A 9 16.57 17.01 -6.25
C TRP A 9 15.86 15.75 -6.78
N ALA A 10 14.70 15.89 -7.43
CA ALA A 10 13.93 14.76 -7.91
C ALA A 10 14.64 14.02 -9.06
N TYR A 11 15.52 14.71 -9.79
CA TYR A 11 16.11 14.16 -11.01
C TYR A 11 17.62 14.11 -10.91
N GLY A 12 18.27 15.11 -10.33
CA GLY A 12 19.72 15.17 -10.20
C GLY A 12 20.24 16.40 -9.49
N ILE A 13 21.23 16.22 -8.63
CA ILE A 13 21.89 17.34 -7.95
C ILE A 13 23.13 17.75 -8.76
N GLN A 14 23.03 18.89 -9.45
CA GLN A 14 24.15 19.55 -10.12
C GLN A 14 25.04 20.27 -9.09
N SER A 15 26.33 20.42 -9.38
CA SER A 15 27.24 21.15 -8.49
C SER A 15 26.95 22.66 -8.53
N GLY A 16 26.86 23.30 -7.37
CA GLY A 16 26.72 24.76 -7.26
C GLY A 16 25.28 25.31 -7.36
N CYS A 17 24.28 24.43 -7.24
CA CYS A 17 22.88 24.83 -7.07
C CYS A 17 22.54 25.13 -5.59
N GLN A 18 21.46 25.87 -5.37
CA GLN A 18 21.06 26.27 -4.01
C GLN A 18 20.44 25.09 -3.25
N GLY A 19 20.95 24.83 -2.04
CA GLY A 19 20.49 23.71 -1.18
C GLY A 19 21.15 22.36 -1.49
N GLU A 20 22.24 22.34 -2.27
CA GLU A 20 22.92 21.10 -2.69
C GLU A 20 23.21 20.15 -1.52
N SER A 21 23.78 20.65 -0.42
CA SER A 21 24.12 19.84 0.76
C SER A 21 22.89 19.22 1.41
N GLU A 22 21.82 20.00 1.54
CA GLU A 22 20.57 19.62 2.17
C GLU A 22 19.87 18.55 1.34
N PHE A 23 19.72 18.77 0.04
CA PHE A 23 19.10 17.80 -0.86
C PHE A 23 19.91 16.51 -0.96
N ARG A 24 21.24 16.57 -1.04
CA ARG A 24 22.10 15.37 -1.03
C ARG A 24 21.90 14.59 0.27
N GLY A 25 21.94 15.26 1.42
CA GLY A 25 21.73 14.62 2.72
C GLY A 25 20.38 13.92 2.81
N LEU A 26 19.29 14.60 2.42
CA LEU A 26 17.94 14.04 2.41
C LEU A 26 17.81 12.82 1.51
N LEU A 27 18.37 12.87 0.30
CA LEU A 27 18.32 11.75 -0.63
C LEU A 27 19.18 10.56 -0.18
N ILE A 28 20.33 10.79 0.47
CA ILE A 28 21.14 9.71 1.06
C ILE A 28 20.35 9.03 2.18
N ILE A 29 19.75 9.80 3.08
CA ILE A 29 18.88 9.27 4.14
C ILE A 29 17.72 8.48 3.52
N GLY A 30 17.05 9.05 2.51
CA GLY A 30 15.95 8.38 1.82
C GLY A 30 16.39 7.10 1.12
N THR A 31 17.57 7.08 0.50
CA THR A 31 18.15 5.87 -0.10
C THR A 31 18.32 4.77 0.94
N CYS A 32 18.87 5.09 2.11
CA CYS A 32 19.01 4.14 3.20
C CYS A 32 17.64 3.63 3.69
N LEU A 33 16.66 4.53 3.87
CA LEU A 33 15.32 4.16 4.33
C LEU A 33 14.58 3.27 3.34
N TYR A 34 14.55 3.63 2.05
CA TYR A 34 13.92 2.81 1.01
C TYR A 34 14.68 1.49 0.79
N GLY A 35 16.00 1.47 0.92
CA GLY A 35 16.80 0.25 0.86
C GLY A 35 16.49 -0.71 2.02
N LEU A 36 16.40 -0.20 3.25
CA LEU A 36 15.97 -0.97 4.41
C LEU A 36 14.54 -1.49 4.26
N LEU A 37 13.64 -0.66 3.73
CA LEU A 37 12.27 -1.07 3.41
C LEU A 37 12.25 -2.19 2.38
N ALA A 38 13.02 -2.10 1.30
CA ALA A 38 13.12 -3.15 0.29
C ALA A 38 13.61 -4.49 0.87
N ILE A 39 14.58 -4.45 1.79
CA ILE A 39 15.03 -5.65 2.52
C ILE A 39 13.90 -6.23 3.37
N ASN A 40 13.18 -5.38 4.11
CA ASN A 40 12.03 -5.82 4.91
C ASN A 40 10.92 -6.45 4.05
N ASP A 41 10.57 -5.82 2.93
CA ASP A 41 9.58 -6.32 1.97
C ASP A 41 10.00 -7.66 1.37
N LEU A 42 11.29 -7.82 1.04
CA LEU A 42 11.84 -9.07 0.53
C LEU A 42 11.76 -10.20 1.56
N LEU A 43 12.13 -9.91 2.82
CA LEU A 43 12.03 -10.88 3.92
C LEU A 43 10.59 -11.32 4.14
N LEU A 44 9.64 -10.39 4.09
CA LEU A 44 8.21 -10.67 4.22
C LEU A 44 7.69 -11.52 3.05
N ALA A 45 8.04 -11.16 1.82
CA ALA A 45 7.68 -11.93 0.64
C ALA A 45 8.23 -13.36 0.73
N PHE A 46 9.49 -13.53 1.14
CA PHE A 46 10.11 -14.83 1.33
C PHE A 46 9.43 -15.66 2.44
N LEU A 47 9.13 -15.06 3.58
CA LEU A 47 8.42 -15.72 4.68
C LEU A 47 7.05 -16.24 4.22
N ARG A 48 6.28 -15.42 3.49
CA ARG A 48 4.98 -15.84 2.96
C ARG A 48 5.10 -16.93 1.91
N ALA A 49 6.07 -16.83 1.01
CA ALA A 49 6.34 -17.87 0.02
C ALA A 49 6.63 -19.21 0.72
N LYS A 50 7.45 -19.21 1.77
CA LYS A 50 7.75 -20.40 2.58
C LYS A 50 6.51 -20.99 3.26
N ILE A 51 5.68 -20.15 3.88
CA ILE A 51 4.43 -20.59 4.53
C ILE A 51 3.48 -21.25 3.51
N ARG A 52 3.40 -20.70 2.31
CA ARG A 52 2.53 -21.22 1.24
C ARG A 52 3.02 -22.50 0.64
N TYR A 53 4.32 -22.59 0.42
CA TYR A 53 4.95 -23.83 -0.01
C TYR A 53 4.65 -24.95 0.99
N SER A 54 4.77 -24.67 2.30
CA SER A 54 4.41 -25.63 3.36
C SER A 54 2.92 -26.00 3.36
N LYS A 55 2.02 -25.04 3.13
CA LYS A 55 0.56 -25.26 3.15
C LYS A 55 -0.04 -25.68 1.80
N ASN A 56 0.76 -25.88 0.76
CA ASN A 56 0.33 -26.11 -0.62
C ASN A 56 -0.80 -25.16 -1.08
N SER A 57 -0.64 -23.87 -0.78
CA SER A 57 -1.68 -22.86 -0.98
C SER A 57 -1.41 -21.96 -2.19
N ASN A 58 -2.45 -21.60 -2.93
CA ASN A 58 -2.37 -20.72 -4.09
C ASN A 58 -1.95 -19.29 -3.73
N TRP A 59 -1.48 -18.56 -4.73
CA TRP A 59 -1.16 -17.13 -4.66
C TRP A 59 -2.42 -16.30 -4.35
N THR A 60 -2.32 -15.34 -3.42
CA THR A 60 -3.41 -14.42 -3.07
C THR A 60 -3.04 -13.00 -3.46
N THR A 61 -4.04 -12.13 -3.54
CA THR A 61 -3.89 -10.70 -3.82
C THR A 61 -2.91 -9.98 -2.89
N LEU A 62 -2.76 -10.47 -1.65
CA LEU A 62 -1.79 -9.92 -0.70
C LEU A 62 -0.34 -10.22 -1.09
N ASP A 63 -0.04 -11.37 -1.70
CA ASP A 63 1.32 -11.64 -2.18
C ASP A 63 1.67 -10.76 -3.37
N THR A 64 0.73 -10.62 -4.31
CA THR A 64 0.94 -9.76 -5.47
C THR A 64 1.14 -8.31 -5.01
N PHE A 65 0.37 -7.84 -4.04
CA PHE A 65 0.57 -6.54 -3.39
C PHE A 65 2.00 -6.39 -2.82
N LEU A 66 2.51 -7.39 -2.12
CA LEU A 66 3.86 -7.34 -1.55
C LEU A 66 4.96 -7.31 -2.62
N ILE A 67 4.78 -8.00 -3.75
CA ILE A 67 5.69 -7.89 -4.88
C ILE A 67 5.73 -6.46 -5.42
N TRP A 68 4.56 -5.82 -5.56
CA TRP A 68 4.49 -4.43 -6.02
C TRP A 68 5.10 -3.44 -5.03
N ILE A 69 4.94 -3.64 -3.72
CA ILE A 69 5.64 -2.83 -2.72
C ILE A 69 7.15 -3.06 -2.80
N LEU A 70 7.61 -4.30 -2.91
CA LEU A 70 9.04 -4.59 -3.07
C LEU A 70 9.60 -3.87 -4.31
N LEU A 71 8.88 -3.94 -5.44
CA LEU A 71 9.29 -3.26 -6.67
C LEU A 71 9.33 -1.74 -6.48
N PHE A 72 8.34 -1.17 -5.79
CA PHE A 72 8.33 0.24 -5.42
C PHE A 72 9.57 0.62 -4.59
N SER A 73 9.86 -0.13 -3.52
CA SER A 73 11.00 0.13 -2.63
C SER A 73 12.34 0.04 -3.38
N VAL A 74 12.50 -0.95 -4.26
CA VAL A 74 13.70 -1.10 -5.11
C VAL A 74 13.83 0.07 -6.10
N LEU A 75 12.76 0.41 -6.83
CA LEU A 75 12.80 1.49 -7.81
C LEU A 75 13.05 2.86 -7.15
N ARG A 76 12.47 3.12 -5.97
CA ARG A 76 12.75 4.34 -5.20
C ARG A 76 14.20 4.41 -4.74
N THR A 77 14.76 3.29 -4.29
CA THR A 77 16.18 3.22 -3.90
C THR A 77 17.09 3.54 -5.09
N LEU A 78 16.80 2.95 -6.26
CA LEU A 78 17.56 3.20 -7.49
C LEU A 78 17.43 4.65 -7.95
N ASP A 79 16.23 5.21 -7.95
CA ASP A 79 15.98 6.61 -8.34
C ASP A 79 16.73 7.59 -7.44
N CYS A 80 16.69 7.39 -6.11
CA CYS A 80 17.47 8.23 -5.19
C CYS A 80 18.99 8.11 -5.43
N LEU A 81 19.51 6.91 -5.72
CA LEU A 81 20.93 6.72 -6.07
C LEU A 81 21.29 7.46 -7.36
N ILE A 82 20.43 7.37 -8.38
CA ILE A 82 20.59 8.09 -9.65
C ILE A 82 20.63 9.61 -9.40
N ALA A 83 19.74 10.13 -8.57
CA ALA A 83 19.68 11.56 -8.26
C ALA A 83 20.90 12.05 -7.44
N VAL A 84 21.33 11.30 -6.41
CA VAL A 84 22.48 11.66 -5.54
C VAL A 84 23.80 11.66 -6.30
N PHE A 85 24.06 10.60 -7.05
CA PHE A 85 25.30 10.43 -7.79
C PHE A 85 25.25 11.04 -9.20
N ASN A 86 24.10 11.64 -9.56
CA ASN A 86 23.84 12.20 -10.89
C ASN A 86 24.16 11.18 -12.00
N LEU A 87 23.74 9.92 -11.80
CA LEU A 87 23.95 8.85 -12.77
C LEU A 87 23.14 9.15 -14.04
N LEU A 88 23.64 8.73 -15.20
CA LEU A 88 22.99 8.96 -16.51
C LEU A 88 22.77 10.45 -16.85
N PRO A 89 23.78 11.33 -16.73
CA PRO A 89 23.62 12.77 -16.92
C PRO A 89 23.10 13.15 -18.32
N HIS A 90 23.38 12.34 -19.34
CA HIS A 90 22.96 12.56 -20.72
C HIS A 90 21.58 11.99 -21.06
N ASN A 91 20.98 11.16 -20.20
CA ASN A 91 19.67 10.54 -20.46
C ASN A 91 18.60 11.17 -19.56
N ILE A 92 18.38 12.48 -19.72
CA ILE A 92 17.47 13.27 -18.88
C ILE A 92 16.04 12.72 -18.93
N ILE A 93 15.54 12.39 -20.13
CA ILE A 93 14.20 11.81 -20.32
C ILE A 93 14.06 10.49 -19.54
N LEU A 94 15.08 9.64 -19.59
CA LEU A 94 15.05 8.35 -18.90
C LEU A 94 14.97 8.53 -17.38
N ARG A 95 15.68 9.53 -16.83
CA ARG A 95 15.64 9.83 -15.39
C ARG A 95 14.24 10.28 -14.96
N GLU A 96 13.65 11.21 -15.70
CA GLU A 96 12.31 11.73 -15.42
C GLU A 96 11.25 10.61 -15.47
N VAL A 97 11.35 9.73 -16.47
CA VAL A 97 10.48 8.54 -16.59
C VAL A 97 10.71 7.55 -15.45
N LEU A 98 11.96 7.28 -15.05
CA LEU A 98 12.27 6.39 -13.93
C LEU A 98 11.69 6.94 -12.62
N THR A 99 11.79 8.25 -12.39
CA THR A 99 11.17 8.90 -11.23
C THR A 99 9.66 8.69 -11.23
N GLY A 100 8.97 8.97 -12.33
CA GLY A 100 7.51 8.77 -12.44
C GLY A 100 7.08 7.32 -12.26
N ILE A 101 7.77 6.36 -12.90
CA ILE A 101 7.51 4.92 -12.74
C ILE A 101 7.73 4.48 -11.29
N SER A 102 8.79 4.97 -10.64
CA SER A 102 9.09 4.64 -9.25
C SER A 102 7.93 5.02 -8.32
N TRP A 103 7.28 6.16 -8.54
CA TRP A 103 6.11 6.60 -7.77
C TRP A 103 4.82 5.88 -8.15
N ALA A 104 4.61 5.53 -9.42
CA ALA A 104 3.41 4.83 -9.89
C ALA A 104 3.31 3.37 -9.39
N THR A 105 4.46 2.73 -9.12
CA THR A 105 4.53 1.30 -8.78
C THR A 105 3.84 0.96 -7.46
N GLY A 106 3.97 1.82 -6.43
CA GLY A 106 3.36 1.58 -5.11
C GLY A 106 1.82 1.52 -5.18
N PRO A 107 1.16 2.53 -5.76
CA PRO A 107 -0.29 2.52 -5.95
C PRO A 107 -0.84 1.36 -6.80
N ILE A 108 -0.08 0.83 -7.77
CA ILE A 108 -0.49 -0.37 -8.53
C ILE A 108 -0.71 -1.54 -7.59
N GLY A 109 0.20 -1.75 -6.63
CA GLY A 109 0.04 -2.78 -5.60
C GLY A 109 -1.28 -2.63 -4.83
N LEU A 110 -1.64 -1.40 -4.48
CA LEU A 110 -2.88 -1.12 -3.74
C LEU A 110 -4.13 -1.34 -4.58
N TYR A 111 -4.09 -1.02 -5.88
CA TYR A 111 -5.17 -1.38 -6.79
C TYR A 111 -5.35 -2.90 -6.89
N VAL A 112 -4.25 -3.66 -6.91
CA VAL A 112 -4.31 -5.13 -6.86
C VAL A 112 -4.95 -5.62 -5.56
N TYR A 113 -4.54 -5.07 -4.41
CA TYR A 113 -5.15 -5.38 -3.11
C TYR A 113 -6.65 -5.08 -3.10
N LEU A 114 -7.03 -3.87 -3.53
CA LEU A 114 -8.43 -3.43 -3.63
C LEU A 114 -9.23 -4.32 -4.58
N SER A 115 -8.66 -4.77 -5.69
CA SER A 115 -9.34 -5.69 -6.62
C SER A 115 -9.74 -7.00 -5.92
N GLY A 116 -8.92 -7.49 -4.98
CA GLY A 116 -9.24 -8.62 -4.12
C GLY A 116 -10.38 -8.32 -3.14
N VAL A 117 -10.35 -7.15 -2.51
CA VAL A 117 -11.44 -6.66 -1.64
C VAL A 117 -12.77 -6.64 -2.40
N PHE A 118 -12.78 -6.05 -3.60
CA PHE A 118 -13.96 -5.97 -4.45
C PHE A 118 -14.46 -7.33 -4.95
N LEU A 119 -13.58 -8.33 -5.09
CA LEU A 119 -13.98 -9.70 -5.42
C LEU A 119 -14.63 -10.44 -4.24
N SER A 120 -14.26 -10.07 -3.00
CA SER A 120 -14.80 -10.70 -1.78
C SER A 120 -16.22 -10.22 -1.42
N ILE A 121 -16.52 -8.94 -1.65
CA ILE A 121 -17.82 -8.31 -1.38
C ILE A 121 -19.02 -9.06 -2.03
N PRO A 122 -19.04 -9.35 -3.34
CA PRO A 122 -20.16 -10.07 -3.97
C PRO A 122 -20.38 -11.45 -3.36
N ARG A 123 -19.31 -12.20 -3.09
CA ARG A 123 -19.40 -13.56 -2.54
C ARG A 123 -20.06 -13.56 -1.17
N LEU A 124 -19.72 -12.58 -0.33
CA LEU A 124 -20.34 -12.39 0.99
C LEU A 124 -21.78 -11.82 0.90
N SER A 125 -22.09 -11.05 -0.14
CA SER A 125 -23.43 -10.48 -0.33
C SER A 125 -24.49 -11.47 -0.84
N PHE A 126 -24.08 -12.55 -1.51
CA PHE A 126 -25.02 -13.58 -1.98
C PHE A 126 -25.65 -14.34 -0.82
N ASP A 127 -24.94 -14.56 0.30
CA ASP A 127 -25.50 -15.14 1.52
C ASP A 127 -26.60 -14.26 2.14
N ARG A 128 -26.55 -12.94 1.90
CA ARG A 128 -27.53 -11.96 2.40
C ARG A 128 -28.87 -12.03 1.67
N LEU A 129 -28.88 -12.36 0.38
CA LEU A 129 -30.11 -12.44 -0.44
C LEU A 129 -30.97 -13.66 -0.10
N SER A 130 -30.40 -14.69 0.52
CA SER A 130 -31.12 -15.85 1.04
C SER A 130 -31.93 -15.54 2.32
N CYS A 131 -31.59 -14.46 3.05
CA CYS A 131 -32.26 -14.05 4.28
C CYS A 131 -33.15 -12.81 4.04
N LYS A 132 -34.32 -13.02 3.43
CA LYS A 132 -35.30 -11.99 2.99
C LYS A 132 -35.96 -11.10 4.07
N LYS A 133 -35.57 -11.12 5.34
CA LYS A 133 -36.30 -10.40 6.40
C LYS A 133 -35.46 -9.30 7.03
N LYS A 134 -35.90 -8.05 6.85
CA LYS A 134 -35.34 -6.77 7.33
C LYS A 134 -34.25 -6.22 6.40
N TYR A 135 -34.51 -5.06 5.80
CA TYR A 135 -33.63 -3.87 5.73
C TYR A 135 -34.11 -2.99 4.58
N LYS A 136 -34.58 -1.78 4.93
CA LYS A 136 -35.32 -0.84 4.08
C LYS A 136 -34.46 0.32 3.54
N HIS A 137 -33.13 0.25 3.72
CA HIS A 137 -32.19 1.21 3.15
C HIS A 137 -31.32 0.50 2.13
N SER A 138 -31.52 0.84 0.85
CA SER A 138 -30.67 0.38 -0.24
C SER A 138 -29.28 0.93 -0.03
N ILE A 139 -28.38 0.12 0.53
CA ILE A 139 -26.95 0.36 0.42
C ILE A 139 -26.67 0.54 -1.08
N TRP A 140 -25.99 1.61 -1.46
CA TRP A 140 -25.57 1.83 -2.84
C TRP A 140 -24.44 0.84 -3.15
N ILE A 141 -24.81 -0.44 -3.28
CA ILE A 141 -23.93 -1.50 -3.72
C ILE A 141 -23.79 -1.31 -5.22
N LEU A 142 -22.79 -0.53 -5.62
CA LEU A 142 -22.39 -0.48 -7.01
C LEU A 142 -22.17 -1.94 -7.43
N ASN A 143 -22.84 -2.36 -8.52
CA ASN A 143 -22.79 -3.75 -8.95
C ASN A 143 -21.31 -4.20 -8.95
N PRO A 144 -20.93 -5.22 -8.18
CA PRO A 144 -19.53 -5.63 -8.03
C PRO A 144 -18.87 -5.98 -9.38
N GLN A 145 -19.68 -6.34 -10.38
CA GLN A 145 -19.23 -6.52 -11.77
C GLN A 145 -18.82 -5.22 -12.46
N LYS A 146 -19.33 -4.05 -12.04
CA LYS A 146 -19.01 -2.72 -12.56
C LYS A 146 -17.90 -2.01 -11.77
N VAL A 147 -17.73 -2.31 -10.48
CA VAL A 147 -16.68 -1.67 -9.67
C VAL A 147 -15.28 -2.03 -10.16
N LYS A 148 -15.06 -3.31 -10.45
CA LYS A 148 -13.77 -3.83 -10.93
C LYS A 148 -13.30 -3.14 -12.23
N PRO A 149 -14.09 -3.07 -13.32
CA PRO A 149 -13.65 -2.39 -14.54
C PRO A 149 -13.43 -0.89 -14.32
N ILE A 150 -14.25 -0.22 -13.52
CA ILE A 150 -14.05 1.20 -13.19
C ILE A 150 -12.71 1.39 -12.47
N LEU A 151 -12.40 0.57 -11.47
CA LEU A 151 -11.12 0.63 -10.75
C LEU A 151 -9.93 0.46 -11.70
N TRP A 152 -10.00 -0.51 -12.62
CA TRP A 152 -8.92 -0.77 -13.57
C TRP A 152 -8.78 0.31 -14.63
N ILE A 153 -9.88 0.86 -15.14
CA ILE A 153 -9.86 1.97 -16.09
C ILE A 153 -9.24 3.19 -15.42
N THR A 154 -9.71 3.57 -14.22
CA THR A 154 -9.14 4.68 -13.46
C THR A 154 -7.65 4.48 -13.18
N SER A 155 -7.26 3.28 -12.74
CA SER A 155 -5.86 2.92 -12.50
C SER A 155 -5.01 3.10 -13.77
N LEU A 156 -5.44 2.50 -14.89
CA LEU A 156 -4.73 2.57 -16.16
C LEU A 156 -4.61 4.01 -16.68
N THR A 157 -5.70 4.78 -16.64
CA THR A 157 -5.70 6.19 -17.05
C THR A 157 -4.72 7.01 -16.22
N THR A 158 -4.69 6.81 -14.90
CA THR A 158 -3.76 7.56 -14.03
C THR A 158 -2.30 7.18 -14.25
N ILE A 159 -1.98 5.90 -14.50
CA ILE A 159 -0.62 5.43 -14.76
C ILE A 159 -0.12 5.95 -16.11
N ILE A 160 -0.96 5.90 -17.14
CA ILE A 160 -0.64 6.50 -18.45
C ILE A 160 -0.45 8.01 -18.30
N GLY A 161 -1.30 8.66 -17.49
CA GLY A 161 -1.17 10.07 -17.16
C GLY A 161 0.22 10.41 -16.61
N ILE A 162 0.67 9.72 -15.56
CA ILE A 162 2.00 9.87 -14.98
C ILE A 162 3.09 9.65 -16.03
N PHE A 163 3.03 8.55 -16.77
CA PHE A 163 4.05 8.21 -17.75
C PHE A 163 4.18 9.26 -18.86
N VAL A 164 3.05 9.73 -19.41
CA VAL A 164 3.03 10.77 -20.45
C VAL A 164 3.51 12.10 -19.88
N SER A 165 3.10 12.48 -18.67
CA SER A 165 3.59 13.72 -18.04
C SER A 165 5.10 13.67 -17.79
N SER A 166 5.65 12.54 -17.31
CA SER A 166 7.10 12.40 -17.10
C SER A 166 7.89 12.47 -18.42
N LEU A 167 7.35 11.90 -19.51
CA LEU A 167 7.96 12.03 -20.84
C LEU A 167 7.98 13.49 -21.32
N ILE A 168 6.87 14.21 -21.15
CA ILE A 168 6.75 15.62 -21.52
C ILE A 168 7.68 16.48 -20.65
N ALA A 169 7.76 16.21 -19.34
CA ALA A 169 8.67 16.88 -18.42
C ALA A 169 10.13 16.70 -18.85
N GLY A 170 10.53 15.46 -19.16
CA GLY A 170 11.87 15.15 -19.67
C GLY A 170 12.18 15.83 -21.00
N TYR A 171 11.23 15.90 -21.92
CA TYR A 171 11.38 16.59 -23.20
C TYR A 171 11.63 18.10 -23.02
N TYR A 172 10.89 18.76 -22.12
CA TYR A 172 11.08 20.18 -21.83
C TYR A 172 12.36 20.44 -21.02
N HIS A 173 12.77 19.50 -20.17
CA HIS A 173 14.05 19.56 -19.47
C HIS A 173 15.22 19.59 -20.47
N GLU A 174 15.24 18.69 -21.46
CA GLU A 174 16.29 18.66 -22.48
C GLU A 174 16.39 19.97 -23.28
N ARG A 175 15.28 20.68 -23.44
CA ARG A 175 15.22 21.99 -24.13
C ARG A 175 15.49 23.19 -23.24
N ASN A 176 15.81 22.99 -21.96
CA ASN A 176 15.95 24.05 -20.95
C ASN A 176 14.71 24.95 -20.78
N ASP A 177 13.50 24.44 -21.08
CA ASP A 177 12.24 25.15 -20.85
C ASP A 177 11.68 24.80 -19.47
N GLN A 178 12.16 25.51 -18.45
CA GLN A 178 11.84 25.24 -17.05
C GLN A 178 10.34 25.42 -16.72
N SER A 179 9.69 26.44 -17.29
CA SER A 179 8.28 26.72 -16.99
C SER A 179 7.39 25.56 -17.43
N ARG A 180 7.53 25.12 -18.69
CA ARG A 180 6.71 24.02 -19.22
C ARG A 180 7.03 22.68 -18.59
N ARG A 181 8.29 22.49 -18.17
CA ARG A 181 8.67 21.33 -17.37
C ARG A 181 7.94 21.31 -16.03
N TYR A 182 7.91 22.42 -15.30
CA TYR A 182 7.20 22.50 -14.02
C TYR A 182 5.68 22.30 -14.19
N ASP A 183 5.08 22.77 -15.28
CA ASP A 183 3.69 22.46 -15.61
C ASP A 183 3.46 20.96 -15.83
N ALA A 184 4.37 20.29 -16.55
CA ALA A 184 4.28 18.85 -16.77
C ALA A 184 4.42 18.05 -15.46
N ILE A 185 5.32 18.46 -14.56
CA ILE A 185 5.47 17.83 -13.24
C ILE A 185 4.24 18.10 -12.36
N ALA A 186 3.66 19.30 -12.42
CA ALA A 186 2.41 19.61 -11.72
C ALA A 186 1.27 18.67 -12.17
N VAL A 187 1.18 18.38 -13.47
CA VAL A 187 0.24 17.41 -14.02
C VAL A 187 0.52 15.99 -13.50
N GLU A 188 1.79 15.58 -13.40
CA GLU A 188 2.17 14.29 -12.80
C GLU A 188 1.71 14.17 -11.33
N ILE A 189 1.94 15.22 -10.54
CA ILE A 189 1.52 15.29 -9.14
C ILE A 189 -0.02 15.29 -9.04
N PHE A 190 -0.71 15.93 -9.98
CA PHE A 190 -2.18 15.88 -10.06
C PHE A 190 -2.70 14.46 -10.33
N PHE A 191 -2.08 13.69 -11.22
CA PHE A 191 -2.43 12.27 -11.40
C PHE A 191 -2.14 11.45 -10.15
N SER A 192 -1.04 11.73 -9.44
CA SER A 192 -0.71 11.10 -8.16
C SER A 192 -1.74 11.44 -7.06
N TRP A 193 -2.28 12.67 -7.09
CA TRP A 193 -3.40 13.08 -6.25
C TRP A 193 -4.68 12.29 -6.58
N LEU A 194 -5.03 12.15 -7.87
CA LEU A 194 -6.21 11.37 -8.30
C LEU A 194 -6.11 9.91 -7.85
N ILE A 195 -4.93 9.30 -7.97
CA ILE A 195 -4.66 7.96 -7.46
C ILE A 195 -4.86 7.90 -5.95
N SER A 196 -4.27 8.85 -5.23
CA SER A 196 -4.35 8.86 -3.77
C SER A 196 -5.78 9.02 -3.28
N GLY A 197 -6.53 9.92 -3.91
CA GLY A 197 -7.94 10.17 -3.62
C GLY A 197 -8.81 8.96 -3.95
N SER A 198 -8.57 8.30 -5.08
CA SER A 198 -9.34 7.11 -5.48
C SER A 198 -9.12 5.95 -4.50
N ILE A 199 -7.87 5.73 -4.05
CA ILE A 199 -7.52 4.72 -3.06
C ILE A 199 -8.15 5.07 -1.71
N PHE A 200 -8.05 6.32 -1.28
CA PHE A 200 -8.68 6.80 -0.04
C PHE A 200 -10.18 6.52 -0.03
N VAL A 201 -10.91 6.98 -1.06
CA VAL A 201 -12.35 6.75 -1.18
C VAL A 201 -12.65 5.25 -1.23
N SER A 202 -11.84 4.47 -1.96
CA SER A 202 -12.05 3.04 -2.12
C SER A 202 -11.90 2.29 -0.80
N VAL A 203 -10.81 2.53 -0.07
CA VAL A 203 -10.54 1.86 1.21
C VAL A 203 -11.50 2.34 2.29
N PHE A 204 -11.79 3.64 2.35
CA PHE A 204 -12.65 4.19 3.40
C PHE A 204 -14.11 3.76 3.23
N TYR A 205 -14.64 3.83 2.02
CA TYR A 205 -16.02 3.44 1.75
C TYR A 205 -16.15 1.92 1.67
N TYR A 206 -15.42 1.26 0.75
CA TYR A 206 -15.60 -0.16 0.51
C TYR A 206 -14.92 -1.04 1.54
N GLY A 207 -13.85 -0.59 2.20
CA GLY A 207 -13.27 -1.32 3.34
C GLY A 207 -14.24 -1.40 4.52
N ARG A 208 -15.08 -0.37 4.76
CA ARG A 208 -16.16 -0.41 5.76
C ARG A 208 -17.29 -1.35 5.35
N VAL A 209 -17.71 -1.29 4.09
CA VAL A 209 -18.73 -2.21 3.54
C VAL A 209 -18.26 -3.66 3.67
N GLN A 210 -16.99 -3.94 3.31
CA GLN A 210 -16.40 -5.26 3.45
C GLN A 210 -16.45 -5.75 4.90
N LEU A 211 -16.04 -4.92 5.87
CA LEU A 211 -16.10 -5.29 7.30
C LEU A 211 -17.52 -5.61 7.75
N SER A 212 -18.50 -4.77 7.38
CA SER A 212 -19.91 -5.00 7.73
C SER A 212 -20.42 -6.33 7.18
N LEU A 213 -20.06 -6.66 5.94
CA LEU A 213 -20.47 -7.92 5.31
C LEU A 213 -19.80 -9.14 5.95
N VAL A 214 -18.52 -9.03 6.32
CA VAL A 214 -17.82 -10.11 7.03
C VAL A 214 -18.43 -10.32 8.41
N GLU A 215 -18.70 -9.25 9.17
CA GLU A 215 -19.38 -9.32 10.47
C GLU A 215 -20.78 -9.96 10.37
N GLU A 216 -21.58 -9.57 9.37
CA GLU A 216 -22.88 -10.18 9.10
C GLU A 216 -22.75 -11.67 8.75
N SER A 217 -21.78 -12.04 7.91
CA SER A 217 -21.56 -13.43 7.49
C SER A 217 -21.15 -14.33 8.67
N ILE A 218 -20.33 -13.82 9.59
CA ILE A 218 -19.92 -14.53 10.81
C ILE A 218 -21.12 -14.77 11.73
N LYS A 219 -21.98 -13.75 11.91
CA LYS A 219 -23.21 -13.87 12.71
C LYS A 219 -24.16 -14.89 12.11
N LEU A 220 -24.32 -14.87 10.78
CA LEU A 220 -25.16 -15.84 10.05
C LEU A 220 -24.62 -17.28 10.16
N ALA A 221 -23.30 -17.44 10.18
CA ALA A 221 -22.65 -18.74 10.40
C ALA A 221 -22.74 -19.22 11.87
N GLY A 222 -23.30 -18.43 12.79
CA GLY A 222 -23.44 -18.79 14.20
C GLY A 222 -22.12 -18.81 14.99
N ILE A 223 -21.06 -18.18 14.47
CA ILE A 223 -19.71 -18.21 15.06
C ILE A 223 -19.44 -16.94 15.87
N ASP A 224 -20.30 -16.60 16.81
CA ASP A 224 -20.26 -15.30 17.51
C ASP A 224 -19.12 -15.19 18.56
N ASN A 225 -18.44 -16.29 18.90
CA ASN A 225 -17.52 -16.34 20.05
C ASN A 225 -16.12 -16.93 19.81
N ARG A 226 -15.67 -17.12 18.56
CA ARG A 226 -14.25 -17.48 18.31
C ARG A 226 -13.36 -16.24 18.39
N ASN A 227 -12.41 -16.25 19.32
CA ASN A 227 -11.38 -15.21 19.45
C ASN A 227 -10.59 -15.00 18.15
N ASP A 228 -10.38 -16.06 17.36
CA ASP A 228 -9.67 -15.99 16.07
C ASP A 228 -10.40 -15.12 15.03
N ILE A 229 -11.74 -15.13 15.05
CA ILE A 229 -12.56 -14.37 14.11
C ILE A 229 -12.61 -12.90 14.52
N LYS A 230 -12.76 -12.63 15.82
CA LYS A 230 -12.65 -11.26 16.37
C LYS A 230 -11.28 -10.66 16.05
N LEU A 231 -10.24 -11.47 16.19
CA LEU A 231 -8.88 -11.10 15.81
C LEU A 231 -8.82 -10.77 14.31
N LEU A 232 -9.32 -11.63 13.41
CA LEU A 232 -9.35 -11.41 11.96
C LEU A 232 -10.04 -10.10 11.56
N LEU A 233 -11.23 -9.84 12.11
CA LEU A 233 -11.98 -8.60 11.88
C LEU A 233 -11.21 -7.36 12.32
N TYR A 234 -10.56 -7.43 13.49
CA TYR A 234 -9.68 -6.36 13.96
C TYR A 234 -8.51 -6.10 13.00
N LYS A 235 -7.91 -7.16 12.43
CA LYS A 235 -6.81 -7.03 11.45
C LYS A 235 -7.25 -6.25 10.22
N LEU A 236 -8.35 -6.69 9.62
CA LEU A 236 -8.88 -6.09 8.39
C LEU A 236 -9.26 -4.62 8.63
N ARG A 237 -9.81 -4.33 9.82
CA ARG A 237 -10.15 -2.98 10.25
C ARG A 237 -8.91 -2.10 10.41
N ALA A 238 -7.90 -2.57 11.15
CA ALA A 238 -6.67 -1.83 11.37
C ALA A 238 -5.94 -1.53 10.05
N LEU A 239 -5.87 -2.51 9.15
CA LEU A 239 -5.25 -2.34 7.83
C LEU A 239 -5.99 -1.32 6.97
N ASN A 240 -7.31 -1.42 6.85
CA ASN A 240 -8.11 -0.47 6.08
C ASN A 240 -8.02 0.96 6.66
N TYR A 241 -7.99 1.12 7.99
CA TYR A 241 -7.78 2.42 8.61
C TYR A 241 -6.38 2.98 8.36
N ALA A 242 -5.33 2.18 8.51
CA ALA A 242 -3.96 2.62 8.29
C ALA A 242 -3.74 3.08 6.84
N ILE A 243 -4.20 2.30 5.86
CA ILE A 243 -4.14 2.66 4.44
C ILE A 243 -4.99 3.92 4.18
N GLY A 244 -6.23 3.95 4.70
CA GLY A 244 -7.13 5.09 4.53
C GLY A 244 -6.55 6.41 5.06
N ILE A 245 -5.95 6.41 6.26
CA ILE A 245 -5.31 7.59 6.86
C ILE A 245 -4.10 8.05 6.04
N LYS A 246 -3.24 7.12 5.61
CA LYS A 246 -2.08 7.46 4.77
C LYS A 246 -2.53 8.17 3.48
N PHE A 247 -3.50 7.59 2.78
CA PHE A 247 -3.98 8.14 1.52
C PHE A 247 -4.83 9.39 1.68
N SER A 248 -5.51 9.60 2.82
CA SER A 248 -6.18 10.87 3.10
C SER A 248 -5.18 12.01 3.30
N ILE A 249 -4.09 11.75 4.05
CA ILE A 249 -3.01 12.73 4.25
C ILE A 249 -2.34 13.06 2.91
N LEU A 250 -1.99 12.05 2.11
CA LEU A 250 -1.41 12.26 0.77
C LEU A 250 -2.36 13.05 -0.14
N THR A 251 -3.66 12.73 -0.15
CA THR A 251 -4.65 13.44 -0.95
C THR A 251 -4.78 14.91 -0.53
N ALA A 252 -4.79 15.20 0.77
CA ALA A 252 -4.86 16.57 1.29
C ALA A 252 -3.59 17.37 0.96
N PHE A 253 -2.43 16.71 0.91
CA PHE A 253 -1.14 17.35 0.67
C PHE A 253 -0.82 17.55 -0.82
N LEU A 254 -1.11 16.56 -1.67
CA LEU A 254 -0.70 16.58 -3.08
C LEU A 254 -1.46 17.60 -3.93
N LEU A 255 -2.72 17.93 -3.61
CA LEU A 255 -3.48 18.92 -4.38
C LEU A 255 -2.90 20.34 -4.28
N PRO A 256 -2.62 20.89 -3.08
CA PRO A 256 -1.89 22.15 -2.96
C PRO A 256 -0.54 22.11 -3.66
N VAL A 257 0.19 21.00 -3.56
CA VAL A 257 1.49 20.85 -4.23
C VAL A 257 1.35 20.90 -5.74
N ALA A 258 0.37 20.20 -6.33
CA ALA A 258 0.13 20.25 -7.77
C ALA A 258 -0.20 21.65 -8.26
N LEU A 259 -1.04 22.39 -7.53
CA LEU A 259 -1.46 23.74 -7.91
C LEU A 259 -0.36 24.80 -7.75
N LEU A 260 0.56 24.60 -6.80
CA LEU A 260 1.60 25.56 -6.45
C LEU A 260 3.02 25.05 -6.76
N TYR A 261 3.15 24.00 -7.59
CA TYR A 261 4.42 23.29 -7.75
C TYR A 261 5.55 24.21 -8.19
N GLN A 262 5.32 25.08 -9.17
CA GLN A 262 6.32 26.04 -9.64
C GLN A 262 6.81 26.94 -8.49
N HIS A 263 5.90 27.45 -7.65
CA HIS A 263 6.28 28.26 -6.49
C HIS A 263 7.03 27.44 -5.44
N ILE A 264 6.64 26.19 -5.22
CA ILE A 264 7.31 25.28 -4.28
C ILE A 264 8.73 24.95 -4.77
N ALA A 265 8.90 24.64 -6.05
CA ALA A 265 10.18 24.27 -6.65
C ALA A 265 11.18 25.43 -6.64
N MET A 266 10.70 26.66 -6.87
CA MET A 266 11.52 27.87 -6.89
C MET A 266 11.91 28.38 -5.50
N ASN A 267 11.24 27.93 -4.43
CA ASN A 267 11.60 28.30 -3.06
C ASN A 267 12.29 27.13 -2.35
N VAL A 268 13.57 27.31 -2.03
CA VAL A 268 14.41 26.27 -1.43
C VAL A 268 13.81 25.68 -0.16
N ILE A 269 13.24 26.49 0.73
CA ILE A 269 12.71 26.01 2.01
C ILE A 269 11.52 25.09 1.76
N THR A 270 10.55 25.51 0.94
CA THR A 270 9.38 24.69 0.61
C THR A 270 9.77 23.44 -0.17
N ASN A 271 10.77 23.54 -1.05
CA ASN A 271 11.27 22.41 -1.82
C ASN A 271 11.99 21.37 -0.94
N VAL A 272 12.76 21.82 0.05
CA VAL A 272 13.40 20.97 1.07
C VAL A 272 12.36 20.25 1.93
N VAL A 273 11.31 20.96 2.35
CA VAL A 273 10.19 20.35 3.09
C VAL A 273 9.50 19.29 2.24
N PHE A 274 9.21 19.60 0.98
CA PHE A 274 8.59 18.65 0.05
C PHE A 274 9.48 17.41 -0.18
N CYS A 275 10.79 17.60 -0.40
CA CYS A 275 11.76 16.52 -0.50
C CYS A 275 11.80 15.63 0.76
N SER A 276 11.73 16.25 1.94
CA SER A 276 11.70 15.53 3.22
C SER A 276 10.44 14.70 3.38
N CYS A 277 9.28 15.22 2.97
CA CYS A 277 8.02 14.47 2.97
C CYS A 277 8.12 13.22 2.07
N CYS A 278 8.68 13.38 0.86
CA CYS A 278 8.80 12.30 -0.13
C CYS A 278 9.84 11.24 0.26
N ASN A 279 10.98 11.64 0.82
CA ASN A 279 12.13 10.75 1.01
C ASN A 279 12.35 10.29 2.44
N ILE A 280 11.72 10.92 3.44
CA ILE A 280 11.84 10.53 4.86
C ILE A 280 10.50 10.09 5.41
N LEU A 281 9.47 10.94 5.35
CA LEU A 281 8.19 10.62 5.98
C LEU A 281 7.50 9.45 5.28
N ASN A 282 7.48 9.43 3.95
CA ASN A 282 6.83 8.36 3.20
C ASN A 282 7.40 6.96 3.51
N PRO A 283 8.73 6.70 3.44
CA PRO A 283 9.24 5.37 3.79
C PRO A 283 9.03 5.02 5.28
N ILE A 284 9.04 5.99 6.21
CA ILE A 284 8.69 5.72 7.62
C ILE A 284 7.26 5.20 7.73
N TYR A 285 6.30 5.82 7.04
CA TYR A 285 4.92 5.33 7.02
C TYR A 285 4.80 3.94 6.40
N GLU A 286 5.56 3.63 5.35
CA GLU A 286 5.59 2.29 4.76
C GLU A 286 6.17 1.24 5.71
N VAL A 287 7.23 1.58 6.46
CA VAL A 287 7.78 0.69 7.49
C VAL A 287 6.73 0.40 8.56
N ILE A 288 5.96 1.41 8.98
CA ILE A 288 4.87 1.21 9.96
C ILE A 288 3.80 0.28 9.37
N LEU A 289 3.37 0.50 8.13
CA LEU A 289 2.33 -0.31 7.47
C LEU A 289 2.77 -1.77 7.28
N THR A 290 3.98 -1.99 6.77
CA THR A 290 4.56 -3.33 6.57
C THR A 290 4.78 -4.04 7.91
N SER A 291 5.24 -3.33 8.94
CA SER A 291 5.38 -3.87 10.30
C SER A 291 4.05 -4.31 10.89
N ILE A 292 2.98 -3.53 10.68
CA ILE A 292 1.61 -3.92 11.06
C ILE A 292 1.23 -5.21 10.34
N ILE A 293 1.44 -5.33 9.03
CA ILE A 293 1.13 -6.54 8.26
C ILE A 293 1.90 -7.75 8.80
N ILE A 294 3.19 -7.60 9.10
CA ILE A 294 4.04 -8.67 9.67
C ILE A 294 3.49 -9.12 11.02
N TYR A 295 3.24 -8.17 11.93
CA TYR A 295 2.68 -8.47 13.25
C TYR A 295 1.34 -9.21 13.15
N LEU A 296 0.49 -8.77 12.23
CA LEU A 296 -0.80 -9.39 11.96
C LEU A 296 -0.65 -10.81 11.40
N GLU A 297 0.35 -11.09 10.56
CA GLU A 297 0.59 -12.44 10.03
C GLU A 297 1.13 -13.38 11.12
N ILE A 298 2.16 -12.96 11.87
CA ILE A 298 2.79 -13.75 12.94
C ILE A 298 1.78 -14.12 14.03
N SER A 299 0.93 -13.17 14.43
CA SER A 299 -0.11 -13.44 15.42
C SER A 299 -1.13 -14.48 14.94
N THR A 300 -1.38 -14.61 13.63
CA THR A 300 -2.27 -15.64 13.06
C THR A 300 -1.64 -17.03 13.09
N LEU A 301 -0.33 -17.13 12.82
CA LEU A 301 0.38 -18.41 12.89
C LEU A 301 0.36 -18.96 14.31
N ARG A 302 0.62 -18.10 15.30
CA ARG A 302 0.60 -18.48 16.71
C ARG A 302 -0.77 -18.96 17.20
N SER A 303 -1.88 -18.41 16.66
CA SER A 303 -3.22 -18.86 17.03
C SER A 303 -3.61 -20.18 16.35
N SER A 304 -3.25 -20.36 15.07
CA SER A 304 -3.47 -21.60 14.33
C SER A 304 -2.74 -22.81 14.91
N ASP A 305 -1.51 -22.62 15.40
CA ASP A 305 -0.79 -23.73 16.06
C ASP A 305 -1.49 -24.12 17.37
N LYS A 306 -1.90 -23.14 18.19
CA LYS A 306 -2.61 -23.40 19.45
C LYS A 306 -3.94 -24.13 19.26
N SER A 307 -4.71 -23.81 18.22
CA SER A 307 -5.96 -24.52 17.94
C SER A 307 -5.70 -25.97 17.52
N SER A 308 -4.68 -26.21 16.70
CA SER A 308 -4.32 -27.57 16.29
C SER A 308 -3.78 -28.42 17.45
N TRP A 309 -3.06 -27.79 18.38
CA TRP A 309 -2.60 -28.43 19.61
C TRP A 309 -3.77 -28.76 20.54
N ASN A 310 -4.74 -27.87 20.70
CA ASN A 310 -5.92 -28.13 21.52
C ASN A 310 -6.83 -29.20 20.90
N GLU A 311 -6.98 -29.24 19.57
CA GLU A 311 -7.70 -30.31 18.88
C GLU A 311 -7.01 -31.67 19.04
N ARG A 312 -5.67 -31.72 18.95
CA ARG A 312 -4.91 -32.94 19.26
C ARG A 312 -5.06 -33.36 20.71
N LEU A 313 -4.93 -32.43 21.65
CA LEU A 313 -5.07 -32.71 23.08
C LEU A 313 -6.48 -33.22 23.43
N HIS A 314 -7.52 -32.65 22.82
CA HIS A 314 -8.90 -33.14 22.99
C HIS A 314 -9.10 -34.52 22.35
N SER A 315 -8.55 -34.78 21.15
CA SER A 315 -8.61 -36.10 20.53
C SER A 315 -7.84 -37.17 21.34
N GLU A 316 -6.73 -36.79 21.97
CA GLU A 316 -5.95 -37.69 22.85
C GLU A 316 -6.66 -37.95 24.18
N LEU A 317 -7.34 -36.94 24.74
CA LEU A 317 -8.14 -37.06 25.96
C LEU A 317 -9.44 -37.86 25.74
N GLU A 318 -10.04 -37.82 24.55
CA GLU A 318 -11.20 -38.64 24.19
C GLU A 318 -10.83 -40.11 23.90
N THR A 319 -9.57 -40.41 23.60
CA THR A 319 -9.08 -41.79 23.41
C THR A 319 -8.66 -42.52 24.70
N TYR A 320 -8.73 -41.88 25.87
CA TYR A 320 -8.56 -42.59 27.15
C TYR A 320 -9.90 -43.18 27.63
N PRO A 321 -10.08 -44.51 27.63
CA PRO A 321 -11.28 -45.10 28.21
C PRO A 321 -11.27 -44.82 29.72
N SER A 322 -12.34 -44.21 30.21
CA SER A 322 -12.57 -44.00 31.63
C SER A 322 -12.73 -45.35 32.34
N THR A 323 -11.64 -45.97 32.75
CA THR A 323 -11.67 -47.09 33.69
C THR A 323 -11.92 -46.53 35.09
N ARG A 324 -13.19 -46.24 35.38
CA ARG A 324 -13.67 -46.04 36.75
C ARG A 324 -14.78 -47.05 37.04
N ASN A 325 -14.38 -48.32 37.18
CA ASN A 325 -15.20 -49.32 37.85
C ASN A 325 -15.14 -49.05 39.35
N SER A 326 -16.13 -48.30 39.86
CA SER A 326 -16.50 -48.36 41.27
C SER A 326 -17.42 -49.56 41.48
N THR A 327 -16.84 -50.71 41.82
CA THR A 327 -17.59 -51.82 42.44
C THR A 327 -17.86 -51.44 43.90
N VAL A 328 -19.05 -50.88 44.13
CA VAL A 328 -19.69 -50.85 45.45
C VAL A 328 -20.30 -52.23 45.65
N HIS A 329 -19.75 -53.01 46.59
CA HIS A 329 -20.44 -54.19 47.13
C HIS A 329 -21.41 -53.73 48.23
N PRO A 330 -22.67 -54.17 48.21
CA PRO A 330 -23.48 -54.23 49.41
C PRO A 330 -23.31 -55.59 50.11
N ILE A 331 -23.37 -55.52 51.44
CA ILE A 331 -23.38 -56.58 52.47
C ILE A 331 -21.99 -57.03 52.94
#